data_AF-A0A2T4BVU2-F1
#
_entry.id   AF-A0A2T4BVU2-F1
#
_cell.length_a   1.000
_cell.length_b   1.000
_cell.length_c   1.000
_cell.angle_alpha   90.00
_cell.angle_beta   90.00
_cell.angle_gamma   90.00
#
_symmetry.space_group_name_H-M   'P 1'
#
loop_
_entity.id
_entity.type
_entity.pdbx_description
1 polymer ?
#
loop_
_entity_poly.entity_id
_entity_poly.type
_entity_poly.pdbx_seq_one_letter_code
_entity_poly.pdbx_strand_id
1 'polypeptide(L)'
;MHLVPKEVGFLAQKRLARGVKLNHSEATAQRGPLPEDAGTGADNFRVKRYISKYTINPALAQGFGHLVGSVEVGKLADLVVWDPAWFGTKPSLVVKSGLIALAQMGDPNASIPTVQPIIARPMFAPLVPQTSVLFVSAASVSSGAVQSYGLRKRVEPVRGCRSVGKRDMRFNDAMPRMRVDPESYVVEADGQVCAAEPATRLPLTQAWYLY
;
A
#
# COMPACT_ATOMS: atom_id res chain seq x y z
N MET A 1 -25.00 6.86 4.96
CA MET A 1 -23.59 6.87 5.41
C MET A 1 -22.68 6.71 4.19
N HIS A 2 -22.33 7.81 3.51
CA HIS A 2 -21.42 7.80 2.37
C HIS A 2 -19.98 7.65 2.88
N LEU A 3 -19.50 6.42 3.02
CA LEU A 3 -18.06 6.16 3.12
C LEU A 3 -17.45 6.50 1.75
N VAL A 4 -16.92 7.71 1.65
CA VAL A 4 -16.26 8.27 0.46
C VAL A 4 -15.07 7.37 0.08
N PRO A 5 -15.17 6.55 -0.99
CA PRO A 5 -14.08 5.66 -1.39
C PRO A 5 -12.83 6.43 -1.87
N LYS A 6 -12.96 7.74 -2.12
CA LYS A 6 -11.86 8.61 -2.58
C LYS A 6 -10.75 8.77 -1.54
N GLU A 7 -11.06 8.76 -0.24
CA GLU A 7 -10.09 9.07 0.81
C GLU A 7 -9.14 7.90 1.11
N VAL A 8 -9.64 6.66 1.07
CA VAL A 8 -8.85 5.47 1.40
C VAL A 8 -7.80 5.17 0.32
N GLY A 9 -8.17 5.31 -0.96
CA GLY A 9 -7.23 5.17 -2.08
C GLY A 9 -6.13 6.23 -2.07
N PHE A 10 -6.49 7.48 -1.76
CA PHE A 10 -5.55 8.60 -1.67
C PHE A 10 -4.60 8.48 -0.47
N LEU A 11 -5.08 8.00 0.68
CA LEU A 11 -4.24 7.77 1.86
C LEU A 11 -3.26 6.60 1.65
N ALA A 12 -3.71 5.52 0.99
CA ALA A 12 -2.84 4.42 0.59
C ALA A 12 -1.77 4.88 -0.42
N GLN A 13 -2.13 5.72 -1.40
CA GLN A 13 -1.17 6.36 -2.32
C GLN A 13 -0.18 7.28 -1.60
N LYS A 14 -0.61 8.10 -0.63
CA LYS A 14 0.30 8.92 0.17
C LYS A 14 1.26 8.07 1.00
N ARG A 15 0.81 6.94 1.56
CA ARG A 15 1.66 5.99 2.31
C ARG A 15 2.63 5.25 1.39
N LEU A 16 2.20 4.86 0.19
CA LEU A 16 3.05 4.30 -0.87
C LEU A 16 4.12 5.31 -1.29
N ALA A 17 3.71 6.52 -1.67
CA ALA A 17 4.61 7.59 -2.09
C ALA A 17 5.60 7.92 -0.97
N ARG A 18 5.15 8.08 0.27
CA ARG A 18 6.03 8.33 1.42
C ARG A 18 6.97 7.16 1.69
N GLY A 19 6.48 5.94 1.56
CA GLY A 19 7.31 4.74 1.58
C GLY A 19 8.39 4.84 0.51
N VAL A 20 8.05 4.77 -0.76
CA VAL A 20 9.02 4.81 -1.87
C VAL A 20 9.98 6.01 -1.76
N LYS A 21 9.50 7.19 -1.34
CA LYS A 21 10.29 8.41 -1.08
C LYS A 21 11.37 8.20 -0.02
N LEU A 22 10.97 7.94 1.23
CA LEU A 22 11.92 7.79 2.35
C LEU A 22 12.87 6.60 2.13
N ASN A 23 12.38 5.57 1.43
CA ASN A 23 13.08 4.31 1.30
C ASN A 23 14.15 4.31 0.21
N HIS A 24 13.97 5.05 -0.88
CA HIS A 24 14.94 5.07 -1.98
C HIS A 24 15.94 6.23 -1.87
N SER A 25 15.53 7.42 -1.42
CA SER A 25 16.49 8.53 -1.35
C SER A 25 17.30 8.55 -0.07
N GLU A 26 16.72 8.25 1.09
CA GLU A 26 17.46 8.37 2.36
C GLU A 26 18.25 7.11 2.64
N ALA A 27 17.63 5.93 2.58
CA ALA A 27 18.34 4.69 2.91
C ALA A 27 19.42 4.33 1.87
N THR A 28 19.14 4.43 0.57
CA THR A 28 20.16 4.14 -0.46
C THR A 28 21.28 5.18 -0.46
N ALA A 29 20.95 6.48 -0.44
CA ALA A 29 21.97 7.51 -0.56
C ALA A 29 22.81 7.64 0.72
N GLN A 30 22.25 7.38 1.90
CA GLN A 30 23.00 7.48 3.16
C GLN A 30 23.65 6.17 3.59
N ARG A 31 23.06 5.00 3.26
CA ARG A 31 23.52 3.69 3.78
C ARG A 31 24.04 2.72 2.71
N GLY A 32 23.95 3.07 1.42
CA GLY A 32 24.36 2.19 0.33
C GLY A 32 23.40 0.99 0.16
N PRO A 33 23.76 -0.02 -0.65
CA PRO A 33 22.93 -1.21 -0.88
C PRO A 33 22.74 -2.04 0.41
N LEU A 34 21.63 -2.77 0.51
CA LEU A 34 21.46 -3.75 1.58
C LEU A 34 22.42 -4.94 1.36
N PRO A 35 22.83 -5.66 2.42
CA PRO A 35 23.66 -6.86 2.28
C PRO A 35 23.09 -7.89 1.28
N GLU A 36 21.76 -8.06 1.27
CA GLU A 36 21.06 -8.99 0.37
C GLU A 36 21.04 -8.53 -1.10
N ASP A 37 21.29 -7.25 -1.35
CA ASP A 37 21.33 -6.64 -2.69
C ASP A 37 22.78 -6.41 -3.18
N ALA A 38 23.78 -6.63 -2.33
CA ALA A 38 25.18 -6.37 -2.63
C ALA A 38 25.68 -7.20 -3.83
N GLY A 39 26.34 -6.54 -4.80
CA GLY A 39 26.89 -7.18 -5.99
C GLY A 39 25.86 -7.54 -7.08
N THR A 40 24.56 -7.31 -6.86
CA THR A 40 23.52 -7.66 -7.84
C THR A 40 23.29 -6.61 -8.92
N GLY A 41 23.72 -5.36 -8.67
CA GLY A 41 23.39 -4.21 -9.53
C GLY A 41 21.91 -3.77 -9.45
N ALA A 42 21.15 -4.28 -8.48
CA ALA A 42 19.74 -3.97 -8.29
C ALA A 42 19.37 -3.83 -6.79
N ASP A 43 18.23 -3.22 -6.50
CA ASP A 43 17.69 -3.04 -5.15
C ASP A 43 16.49 -3.96 -4.87
N ASN A 44 16.50 -5.18 -5.40
CA ASN A 44 15.31 -6.05 -5.42
C ASN A 44 14.84 -6.48 -4.02
N PHE A 45 15.77 -6.84 -3.13
CA PHE A 45 15.44 -7.22 -1.77
C PHE A 45 14.89 -6.02 -1.00
N ARG A 46 15.52 -4.85 -1.16
CA ARG A 46 14.99 -3.57 -0.65
C ARG A 46 13.57 -3.30 -1.16
N VAL A 47 13.31 -3.43 -2.46
CA VAL A 47 11.98 -3.23 -3.04
C VAL A 47 10.96 -4.19 -2.44
N LYS A 48 11.28 -5.49 -2.32
CA LYS A 48 10.41 -6.50 -1.65
C LYS A 48 10.15 -6.15 -0.18
N ARG A 49 11.18 -5.72 0.53
CA ARG A 49 11.10 -5.27 1.93
C ARG A 49 10.18 -4.09 2.09
N TYR A 50 10.13 -3.16 1.14
CA TYR A 50 9.32 -1.96 1.25
C TYR A 50 7.91 -2.11 0.68
N ILE A 51 7.72 -2.82 -0.43
CA ILE A 51 6.38 -3.10 -0.97
C ILE A 51 5.52 -3.86 0.03
N SER A 52 6.11 -4.83 0.75
CA SER A 52 5.40 -5.62 1.75
C SER A 52 4.85 -4.78 2.92
N LYS A 53 5.43 -3.61 3.24
CA LYS A 53 4.99 -2.75 4.36
C LYS A 53 3.60 -2.14 4.15
N TYR A 54 3.16 -1.97 2.91
CA TYR A 54 1.85 -1.38 2.59
C TYR A 54 0.94 -2.31 1.78
N THR A 55 1.39 -3.54 1.49
CA THR A 55 0.59 -4.57 0.82
C THR A 55 0.29 -5.72 1.78
N ILE A 56 1.18 -6.71 1.88
CA ILE A 56 0.90 -7.98 2.55
C ILE A 56 0.96 -7.87 4.08
N ASN A 57 1.88 -7.08 4.66
CA ASN A 57 2.04 -7.01 6.11
C ASN A 57 0.83 -6.38 6.82
N PRO A 58 0.26 -5.25 6.35
CA PRO A 58 -1.00 -4.76 6.88
C PRO A 58 -2.13 -5.78 6.73
N ALA A 59 -2.15 -6.55 5.62
CA ALA A 59 -3.20 -7.53 5.37
C ALA A 59 -3.13 -8.74 6.31
N LEU A 60 -1.92 -9.22 6.61
CA LEU A 60 -1.69 -10.25 7.62
C LEU A 60 -2.08 -9.74 9.01
N ALA A 61 -1.62 -8.55 9.40
CA ALA A 61 -1.89 -7.98 10.71
C ALA A 61 -3.41 -7.78 10.98
N GLN A 62 -4.16 -7.42 9.94
CA GLN A 62 -5.62 -7.19 10.03
C GLN A 62 -6.45 -8.44 9.72
N GLY A 63 -5.83 -9.58 9.44
CA GLY A 63 -6.51 -10.85 9.20
C GLY A 63 -7.29 -10.96 7.88
N PHE A 64 -6.99 -10.10 6.91
CA PHE A 64 -7.56 -10.16 5.56
C PHE A 64 -6.54 -10.55 4.47
N GLY A 65 -5.33 -10.99 4.87
CA GLY A 65 -4.26 -11.44 3.97
C GLY A 65 -4.61 -12.66 3.13
N HIS A 66 -5.68 -13.38 3.46
CA HIS A 66 -6.22 -14.49 2.67
C HIS A 66 -6.96 -14.03 1.40
N LEU A 67 -7.34 -12.74 1.30
CA LEU A 67 -8.07 -12.20 0.16
C LEU A 67 -7.35 -11.07 -0.58
N VAL A 68 -6.51 -10.29 0.11
CA VAL A 68 -5.82 -9.13 -0.47
C VAL A 68 -4.38 -9.01 0.03
N GLY A 69 -3.65 -8.02 -0.49
CA GLY A 69 -2.31 -7.64 -0.01
C GLY A 69 -1.15 -8.18 -0.85
N SER A 70 -1.41 -8.93 -1.91
CA SER A 70 -0.37 -9.43 -2.83
C SER A 70 -0.99 -9.96 -4.12
N VAL A 71 -0.16 -10.10 -5.15
CA VAL A 71 -0.53 -10.74 -6.42
C VAL A 71 -0.26 -12.23 -6.30
N GLU A 72 -1.27 -12.98 -5.84
CA GLU A 72 -1.21 -14.43 -5.65
C GLU A 72 -2.52 -15.06 -6.16
N VAL A 73 -2.43 -16.26 -6.74
CA VAL A 73 -3.62 -17.01 -7.17
C VAL A 73 -4.55 -17.26 -5.98
N GLY A 74 -5.86 -17.09 -6.21
CA GLY A 74 -6.88 -17.23 -5.18
C GLY A 74 -7.21 -15.94 -4.40
N LYS A 75 -6.40 -14.88 -4.55
CA LYS A 75 -6.72 -13.55 -4.01
C LYS A 75 -7.56 -12.72 -4.97
N LEU A 76 -8.16 -11.65 -4.45
CA LEU A 76 -8.89 -10.68 -5.29
C LEU A 76 -7.95 -10.03 -6.30
N ALA A 77 -8.46 -9.83 -7.51
CA ALA A 77 -7.79 -9.06 -8.56
C ALA A 77 -7.83 -7.55 -8.28
N ASP A 78 -7.23 -7.17 -7.15
CA ASP A 78 -7.02 -5.80 -6.70
C ASP A 78 -5.60 -5.38 -7.12
N LEU A 79 -5.49 -4.76 -8.29
CA LEU A 79 -4.23 -4.46 -8.94
C LEU A 79 -4.07 -2.97 -9.17
N VAL A 80 -2.82 -2.51 -9.18
CA VAL A 80 -2.48 -1.14 -9.57
C VAL A 80 -1.45 -1.21 -10.67
N VAL A 81 -1.76 -0.62 -11.82
CA VAL A 81 -0.86 -0.59 -12.97
C VAL A 81 -0.16 0.76 -13.01
N TRP A 82 1.14 0.71 -13.24
CA TRP A 82 2.02 1.86 -13.25
C TRP A 82 2.73 1.92 -14.59
N ASP A 83 2.81 3.12 -15.15
CA ASP A 83 3.94 3.46 -16.00
C ASP A 83 5.19 3.59 -15.10
N PRO A 84 6.33 2.95 -15.45
CA PRO A 84 7.55 2.99 -14.64
C PRO A 84 8.00 4.40 -14.25
N ALA A 85 7.85 5.39 -15.14
CA ALA A 85 8.23 6.77 -14.86
C ALA A 85 7.43 7.36 -13.69
N TRP A 86 6.19 6.89 -13.48
CA TRP A 86 5.28 7.41 -12.46
C TRP A 86 5.16 6.49 -11.24
N PHE A 87 5.98 5.45 -11.14
CA PHE A 87 5.88 4.45 -10.09
C PHE A 87 5.89 5.08 -8.69
N GLY A 88 4.88 4.76 -7.88
CA GLY A 88 4.74 5.26 -6.52
C GLY A 88 4.13 6.66 -6.40
N THR A 89 3.78 7.34 -7.50
CA THR A 89 3.11 8.67 -7.49
C THR A 89 1.68 8.62 -8.01
N LYS A 90 1.50 8.53 -9.33
CA LYS A 90 0.22 8.56 -10.04
C LYS A 90 0.08 7.28 -10.88
N PRO A 91 -0.76 6.31 -10.48
CA PRO A 91 -0.94 5.09 -11.25
C PRO A 91 -1.74 5.35 -12.52
N SER A 92 -1.52 4.55 -13.55
CA SER A 92 -2.25 4.62 -14.83
C SER A 92 -3.69 4.14 -14.64
N LEU A 93 -3.88 3.01 -13.95
CA LEU A 93 -5.20 2.50 -13.57
C LEU A 93 -5.17 1.69 -12.27
N VAL A 94 -6.30 1.66 -11.58
CA VAL A 94 -6.56 0.86 -10.38
C VAL A 94 -7.69 -0.11 -10.68
N VAL A 95 -7.42 -1.41 -10.52
CA VAL A 95 -8.38 -2.50 -10.70
C VAL A 95 -8.88 -2.96 -9.33
N LYS A 96 -10.18 -3.17 -9.20
CA LYS A 96 -10.84 -3.74 -8.03
C LYS A 96 -11.67 -4.95 -8.43
N SER A 97 -11.32 -6.12 -7.90
CA SER A 97 -11.94 -7.40 -8.24
C SER A 97 -12.12 -7.61 -9.76
N GLY A 98 -11.10 -7.24 -10.55
CA GLY A 98 -11.11 -7.40 -12.00
C GLY A 98 -11.78 -6.27 -12.80
N LEU A 99 -12.41 -5.27 -12.16
CA LEU A 99 -12.98 -4.11 -12.86
C LEU A 99 -12.18 -2.84 -12.56
N ILE A 100 -12.07 -1.93 -13.52
CA ILE A 100 -11.34 -0.67 -13.33
C ILE A 100 -12.15 0.24 -12.41
N ALA A 101 -11.52 0.69 -11.32
CA ALA A 101 -12.07 1.60 -10.33
C ALA A 101 -11.68 3.06 -10.55
N LEU A 102 -10.46 3.28 -11.03
CA LEU A 102 -9.87 4.60 -11.28
C LEU A 102 -8.92 4.49 -12.46
N ALA A 103 -8.86 5.50 -13.34
CA ALA A 103 -7.84 5.59 -14.37
C ALA A 103 -7.44 7.05 -14.63
N GLN A 104 -6.21 7.27 -15.10
CA GLN A 104 -5.81 8.53 -15.71
C GLN A 104 -6.48 8.64 -17.08
N MET A 105 -7.38 9.60 -17.21
CA MET A 105 -8.28 9.69 -18.37
C MET A 105 -8.40 11.13 -18.83
N GLY A 106 -8.31 11.32 -20.14
CA GLY A 106 -8.43 12.57 -20.86
C GLY A 106 -9.83 13.18 -20.85
N ASP A 107 -10.08 14.08 -21.79
CA ASP A 107 -11.40 14.68 -22.05
C ASP A 107 -12.42 13.60 -22.50
N PRO A 108 -13.52 13.38 -21.75
CA PRO A 108 -14.56 12.43 -22.12
C PRO A 108 -15.29 12.73 -23.43
N ASN A 109 -15.26 13.97 -23.91
CA ASN A 109 -15.93 14.37 -25.17
C ASN A 109 -14.98 14.33 -26.38
N ALA A 110 -13.71 13.99 -26.19
CA ALA A 110 -12.75 13.92 -27.27
C ALA A 110 -12.87 12.62 -28.07
N SER A 111 -12.23 12.60 -29.24
CA SER A 111 -12.23 11.43 -30.13
C SER A 111 -11.50 10.21 -29.57
N ILE A 112 -10.52 10.42 -28.67
CA ILE A 112 -9.73 9.36 -28.02
C ILE A 112 -9.45 9.73 -26.56
N PRO A 113 -9.23 8.74 -25.67
CA PRO A 113 -9.14 8.95 -24.21
C PRO A 113 -7.85 9.66 -23.74
N THR A 114 -6.92 9.96 -24.64
CA THR A 114 -5.62 10.57 -24.35
C THR A 114 -5.59 12.08 -24.57
N VAL A 115 -6.69 12.67 -25.09
CA VAL A 115 -6.79 14.11 -25.27
C VAL A 115 -6.84 14.82 -23.92
N GLN A 116 -6.06 15.87 -23.74
CA GLN A 116 -5.97 16.61 -22.48
C GLN A 116 -7.32 17.28 -22.13
N PRO A 117 -7.65 17.47 -20.82
CA PRO A 117 -6.80 17.20 -19.66
C PRO A 117 -6.88 15.75 -19.16
N ILE A 118 -5.70 15.14 -18.96
CA ILE A 118 -5.57 13.82 -18.32
C ILE A 118 -5.56 13.98 -16.80
N ILE A 119 -6.61 13.49 -16.16
CA ILE A 119 -6.75 13.50 -14.70
C ILE A 119 -7.25 12.15 -14.20
N ALA A 120 -7.09 11.88 -12.90
CA ALA A 120 -7.63 10.68 -12.29
C ALA A 120 -9.16 10.76 -12.22
N ARG A 121 -9.85 9.85 -12.91
CA ARG A 121 -11.33 9.78 -12.95
C ARG A 121 -11.82 8.45 -12.37
N PRO A 122 -12.93 8.44 -11.61
CA PRO A 122 -13.60 7.20 -11.22
C PRO A 122 -14.12 6.49 -12.48
N MET A 123 -13.99 5.17 -12.49
CA MET A 123 -14.45 4.30 -13.58
C MET A 123 -15.69 3.53 -13.14
N PHE A 124 -15.99 2.37 -13.74
CA PHE A 124 -17.24 1.65 -13.51
C PHE A 124 -17.27 0.80 -12.23
N ALA A 125 -16.13 0.32 -11.71
CA ALA A 125 -16.13 -0.56 -10.53
C ALA A 125 -16.86 0.01 -9.29
N PRO A 126 -16.75 1.32 -8.94
CA PRO A 126 -17.46 1.91 -7.81
C PRO A 126 -19.00 1.84 -7.93
N LEU A 127 -19.53 1.66 -9.14
CA LEU A 127 -20.96 1.47 -9.40
C LEU A 127 -21.41 0.01 -9.20
N VAL A 128 -20.48 -0.93 -9.00
CA VAL A 128 -20.73 -2.36 -8.85
C VAL A 128 -20.33 -2.80 -7.43
N PRO A 129 -21.28 -2.90 -6.47
CA PRO A 129 -20.97 -3.21 -5.07
C PRO A 129 -20.15 -4.49 -4.86
N GLN A 130 -20.33 -5.49 -5.72
CA GLN A 130 -19.65 -6.78 -5.67
C GLN A 130 -18.13 -6.69 -5.95
N THR A 131 -17.65 -5.56 -6.50
CA THR A 131 -16.20 -5.31 -6.72
C THR A 131 -15.45 -4.90 -5.45
N SER A 132 -16.16 -4.80 -4.32
CA SER A 132 -15.62 -4.40 -3.03
C SER A 132 -15.99 -5.40 -1.94
N VAL A 133 -15.08 -5.54 -0.97
CA VAL A 133 -15.27 -6.39 0.20
C VAL A 133 -15.41 -5.53 1.45
N LEU A 134 -16.33 -5.94 2.33
CA LEU A 134 -16.46 -5.47 3.70
C LEU A 134 -15.89 -6.55 4.61
N PHE A 135 -14.78 -6.23 5.28
CA PHE A 135 -14.19 -7.10 6.27
C PHE A 135 -14.88 -6.90 7.62
N VAL A 136 -15.39 -7.98 8.20
CA VAL A 136 -16.13 -7.98 9.47
C VAL A 136 -15.60 -9.04 10.43
N SER A 137 -16.08 -9.06 11.66
CA SER A 137 -15.72 -10.12 12.61
C SER A 137 -16.40 -11.44 12.24
N ALA A 138 -15.74 -12.57 12.49
CA ALA A 138 -16.36 -13.89 12.31
C ALA A 138 -17.69 -14.02 13.08
N ALA A 139 -17.75 -13.47 14.29
CA ALA A 139 -18.95 -13.46 15.13
C ALA A 139 -20.16 -12.79 14.46
N SER A 140 -19.95 -11.67 13.75
CA SER A 140 -21.03 -10.96 13.05
C SER A 140 -21.62 -11.73 11.86
N VAL A 141 -20.80 -12.60 11.25
CA VAL A 141 -21.24 -13.48 10.16
C VAL A 141 -21.99 -14.68 10.71
N SER A 142 -21.46 -15.31 11.78
CA SER A 142 -22.07 -16.50 12.38
C SER A 142 -23.36 -16.21 13.13
N SER A 143 -23.52 -15.01 13.70
CA SER A 143 -24.75 -14.60 14.40
C SER A 143 -25.89 -14.20 13.47
N GLY A 144 -25.65 -14.06 12.16
CA GLY A 144 -26.64 -13.54 11.22
C GLY A 144 -26.80 -12.01 11.24
N ALA A 145 -26.09 -11.31 12.14
CA ALA A 145 -26.27 -9.87 12.34
C ALA A 145 -25.91 -9.04 11.11
N VAL A 146 -24.84 -9.40 10.38
CA VAL A 146 -24.43 -8.63 9.21
C VAL A 146 -25.38 -8.80 8.02
N GLN A 147 -26.07 -9.94 7.93
CA GLN A 147 -27.05 -10.23 6.89
C GLN A 147 -28.30 -9.36 7.05
N SER A 148 -28.68 -9.00 8.28
CA SER A 148 -29.84 -8.14 8.54
C SER A 148 -29.65 -6.70 8.04
N TYR A 149 -28.43 -6.30 7.68
CA TYR A 149 -28.13 -4.93 7.23
C TYR A 149 -28.42 -4.68 5.75
N GLY A 150 -28.79 -5.71 4.97
CA GLY A 150 -29.10 -5.54 3.54
C GLY A 150 -27.91 -5.06 2.70
N LEU A 151 -26.69 -5.43 3.09
CA LEU A 151 -25.47 -4.99 2.41
C LEU A 151 -25.36 -5.62 1.01
N ARG A 152 -25.06 -4.79 0.01
CA ARG A 152 -24.84 -5.24 -1.38
C ARG A 152 -23.40 -5.64 -1.68
N LYS A 153 -22.45 -5.21 -0.84
CA LYS A 153 -21.03 -5.54 -1.00
C LYS A 153 -20.78 -6.97 -0.50
N ARG A 154 -19.74 -7.61 -1.04
CA ARG A 154 -19.28 -8.90 -0.52
C ARG A 154 -18.82 -8.73 0.93
N VAL A 155 -19.27 -9.58 1.83
CA VAL A 155 -18.90 -9.57 3.25
C VAL A 155 -17.96 -10.75 3.51
N GLU A 156 -16.82 -10.49 4.15
CA GLU A 156 -15.82 -11.51 4.44
C GLU A 156 -15.32 -11.39 5.89
N PRO A 157 -15.25 -12.49 6.65
CA PRO A 157 -14.74 -12.44 8.02
C PRO A 157 -13.21 -12.32 8.04
N VAL A 158 -12.67 -11.49 8.92
CA VAL A 158 -11.25 -11.48 9.26
C VAL A 158 -10.85 -12.76 10.00
N ARG A 159 -9.62 -13.23 9.81
CA ARG A 159 -9.10 -14.50 10.36
C ARG A 159 -7.64 -14.36 10.79
N GLY A 160 -7.23 -15.09 11.82
CA GLY A 160 -5.80 -15.20 12.17
C GLY A 160 -5.19 -13.97 12.85
N CYS A 161 -5.98 -12.99 13.31
CA CYS A 161 -5.46 -11.76 13.93
C CYS A 161 -4.78 -11.98 15.30
N ARG A 162 -4.88 -13.17 15.89
CA ARG A 162 -4.32 -13.51 17.21
C ARG A 162 -3.10 -14.43 17.14
N SER A 163 -2.89 -15.07 15.99
CA SER A 163 -1.73 -15.93 15.73
C SER A 163 -0.60 -15.20 15.02
N VAL A 164 -0.91 -14.11 14.31
CA VAL A 164 0.09 -13.30 13.61
C VAL A 164 0.99 -12.55 14.60
N GLY A 165 2.30 -12.69 14.42
CA GLY A 165 3.33 -11.98 15.17
C GLY A 165 4.34 -11.30 14.24
N LYS A 166 5.39 -10.74 14.85
CA LYS A 166 6.43 -10.03 14.12
C LYS A 166 7.17 -10.93 13.11
N ARG A 167 7.36 -12.21 13.45
CA ARG A 167 8.00 -13.23 12.60
C ARG A 167 7.24 -13.49 11.29
N ASP A 168 5.94 -13.20 11.25
CA ASP A 168 5.11 -13.40 10.06
C ASP A 168 5.18 -12.20 9.09
N MET A 169 5.80 -11.09 9.50
CA MET A 169 5.91 -9.89 8.68
C MET A 169 6.93 -10.12 7.57
N ARG A 170 6.44 -10.32 6.34
CA ARG A 170 7.25 -10.60 5.16
C ARG A 170 8.34 -9.55 4.99
N PHE A 171 9.59 -10.02 4.91
CA PHE A 171 10.82 -9.21 4.76
C PHE A 171 11.03 -8.17 5.88
N ASN A 172 10.29 -8.25 7.00
CA ASN A 172 10.21 -7.22 8.03
C ASN A 172 10.04 -7.82 9.43
N ASP A 173 10.67 -8.95 9.69
CA ASP A 173 10.59 -9.77 10.90
C ASP A 173 11.66 -9.46 11.95
N ALA A 174 12.65 -8.63 11.61
CA ALA A 174 13.71 -8.21 12.54
C ALA A 174 13.15 -7.66 13.87
N MET A 175 13.71 -8.14 14.98
CA MET A 175 13.39 -7.76 16.36
C MET A 175 14.69 -7.40 17.10
N PRO A 176 15.35 -6.29 16.75
CA PRO A 176 16.55 -5.85 17.46
C PRO A 176 16.22 -5.48 18.91
N ARG A 177 17.22 -5.52 19.78
CA ARG A 177 17.11 -4.94 21.13
C ARG A 177 17.08 -3.43 21.01
N MET A 178 15.91 -2.84 21.17
CA MET A 178 15.72 -1.40 21.15
C MET A 178 16.05 -0.78 22.51
N ARG A 179 16.80 0.33 22.51
CA ARG A 179 16.98 1.22 23.67
C ARG A 179 16.64 2.66 23.23
N VAL A 180 15.94 3.39 24.09
CA VAL A 180 15.69 4.82 23.91
C VAL A 180 16.14 5.52 25.18
N ASP A 181 17.05 6.48 25.03
CA ASP A 181 17.49 7.32 26.13
C ASP A 181 16.41 8.35 26.48
N PRO A 182 15.95 8.46 27.74
CA PRO A 182 14.78 9.27 28.09
C PRO A 182 15.05 10.78 28.08
N GLU A 183 16.33 11.20 28.15
CA GLU A 183 16.70 12.62 28.20
C GLU A 183 17.14 13.12 26.82
N SER A 184 18.03 12.36 26.17
CA SER A 184 18.60 12.75 24.87
C SER A 184 17.77 12.26 23.66
N TYR A 185 16.81 11.37 23.88
CA TYR A 185 16.03 10.69 22.84
C TYR A 185 16.85 9.91 21.80
N VAL A 186 18.11 9.61 22.12
CA VAL A 186 18.95 8.74 21.29
C VAL A 186 18.33 7.35 21.25
N VAL A 187 18.12 6.85 20.03
CA VAL A 187 17.58 5.52 19.76
C VAL A 187 18.71 4.60 19.35
N GLU A 188 18.81 3.44 19.98
CA GLU A 188 19.75 2.38 19.62
C GLU A 188 19.02 1.09 19.24
N ALA A 189 19.58 0.36 18.28
CA ALA A 189 19.20 -0.99 17.92
C ALA A 189 20.44 -1.88 18.03
N ASP A 190 20.40 -2.89 18.90
CA ASP A 190 21.54 -3.78 19.18
C ASP A 190 22.83 -3.02 19.55
N GLY A 191 22.67 -1.93 20.33
CA GLY A 191 23.77 -1.06 20.76
C GLY A 191 24.28 -0.09 19.69
N GLN A 192 23.70 -0.09 18.49
CA GLN A 192 24.05 0.84 17.42
C GLN A 192 23.08 2.01 17.36
N VAL A 193 23.60 3.23 17.37
CA VAL A 193 22.79 4.45 17.27
C VAL A 193 22.07 4.52 15.93
N CYS A 194 20.74 4.65 15.98
CA CYS A 194 19.87 4.83 14.81
C CYS A 194 19.80 6.31 14.43
N ALA A 195 20.79 6.80 13.68
CA ALA A 195 20.77 8.16 13.14
C ALA A 195 20.53 8.18 11.61
N ALA A 196 20.00 9.29 11.13
CA ALA A 196 19.87 9.65 9.73
C ALA A 196 19.80 11.18 9.61
N GLU A 197 20.53 11.76 8.67
CA GLU A 197 20.46 13.19 8.39
C GLU A 197 19.15 13.53 7.68
N PRO A 198 18.52 14.68 7.97
CA PRO A 198 17.30 15.08 7.28
C PRO A 198 17.57 15.32 5.79
N ALA A 199 16.74 14.73 4.92
CA ALA A 199 16.85 15.00 3.48
C ALA A 199 16.41 16.43 3.14
N THR A 200 17.23 17.13 2.34
CA THR A 200 16.91 18.48 1.85
C THR A 200 16.03 18.46 0.59
N ARG A 201 15.98 17.33 -0.12
CA ARG A 201 15.16 17.09 -1.32
C ARG A 201 14.73 15.64 -1.38
N LEU A 202 13.59 15.36 -2.00
CA LEU A 202 13.06 14.01 -2.16
C LEU A 202 12.62 13.75 -3.62
N PRO A 203 12.80 12.53 -4.14
CA PRO A 203 12.21 12.13 -5.41
C PRO A 203 10.68 12.10 -5.29
N LEU A 204 9.98 11.90 -6.40
CA LEU A 204 8.51 11.72 -6.38
C LEU A 204 7.76 12.93 -5.77
N THR A 205 8.35 14.13 -5.77
CA THR A 205 7.76 15.37 -5.23
C THR A 205 7.55 16.43 -6.33
N GLN A 206 8.28 17.55 -6.30
CA GLN A 206 8.08 18.74 -7.13
C GLN A 206 8.08 18.45 -8.65
N ALA A 207 8.79 17.42 -9.09
CA ALA A 207 8.81 17.01 -10.50
C ALA A 207 7.46 16.44 -11.00
N TRP A 208 6.56 16.03 -10.10
CA TRP A 208 5.39 15.21 -10.45
C TRP A 208 4.05 15.84 -10.07
N TYR A 209 4.04 16.83 -9.20
CA TYR A 209 2.83 17.45 -8.67
C TYR A 209 2.81 18.94 -9.02
N LEU A 210 1.63 19.43 -9.43
CA LEU A 210 1.44 20.85 -9.72
C LEU A 210 1.48 21.70 -8.42
N TYR A 211 1.07 21.10 -7.30
CA TYR A 211 1.10 21.65 -5.95
C TYR A 211 1.41 20.56 -4.93
#